data_AF-A0A108T2W1-F1
#
_entry.id   AF-A0A108T2W1-F1
#
_cell.length_a   1.000
_cell.length_b   1.000
_cell.length_c   1.000
_cell.angle_alpha   90.00
_cell.angle_beta   90.00
_cell.angle_gamma   90.00
#
_symmetry.space_group_name_H-M   'P 1'
#
loop_
_entity.id
_entity.type
_entity.pdbx_description
1 polymer ?
#
loop_
_entity_poly.entity_id
_entity_poly.type
_entity_poly.pdbx_seq_one_letter_code
_entity_poly.pdbx_strand_id
1 'polypeptide(L)'
;MEKNDVASFFYYMWNCWCEQECETAFTRSGCGWRHLWNKWCQYSSKHQGFGAAEEFFANLSEDNQDLLVKRALELYDRRKTR
;
A
#
# COMPACT_ATOMS: atom_id res chain seq x y z
N MET A 1 -11.27 -4.81 9.43
CA MET A 1 -10.59 -3.51 9.40
C MET A 1 -11.14 -2.63 10.51
N GLU A 2 -10.33 -2.31 11.50
CA GLU A 2 -10.65 -1.27 12.46
C GLU A 2 -10.66 0.10 11.78
N LYS A 3 -11.30 1.11 12.39
CA LYS A 3 -11.41 2.48 11.86
C LYS A 3 -10.05 3.13 11.55
N ASN A 4 -8.97 2.61 12.13
CA ASN A 4 -7.61 3.07 11.90
C ASN A 4 -7.01 2.51 10.60
N ASP A 5 -7.41 1.32 10.16
CA ASP A 5 -6.78 0.63 9.03
C ASP A 5 -7.08 1.33 7.70
N VAL A 6 -8.34 1.75 7.49
CA VAL A 6 -8.78 2.48 6.29
C VAL A 6 -8.00 3.80 6.15
N ALA A 7 -7.94 4.57 7.24
CA ALA A 7 -7.28 5.88 7.24
C ALA A 7 -5.76 5.75 7.10
N SER A 8 -5.16 4.75 7.76
CA SER A 8 -3.73 4.46 7.66
C SER A 8 -3.35 4.08 6.24
N PHE A 9 -4.11 3.18 5.62
CA PHE A 9 -3.91 2.75 4.25
C PHE A 9 -3.90 3.93 3.29
N PHE A 10 -4.95 4.75 3.31
CA PHE A 10 -5.05 5.89 2.42
C PHE A 10 -3.98 6.94 2.69
N TYR A 11 -3.69 7.26 3.96
CA TYR A 11 -2.57 8.14 4.29
C TYR A 11 -1.25 7.62 3.70
N TYR A 12 -0.96 6.34 3.90
CA TYR A 12 0.25 5.70 3.40
C TYR A 12 0.34 5.72 1.88
N MET A 13 -0.74 5.34 1.19
CA MET A 13 -0.80 5.31 -0.27
C MET A 13 -0.64 6.71 -0.91
N TRP A 14 -1.17 7.76 -0.29
CA TRP A 14 -1.07 9.11 -0.84
C TRP A 14 0.19 9.88 -0.46
N ASN A 15 0.79 9.61 0.70
CA ASN A 15 1.87 10.45 1.24
C ASN A 15 3.24 9.75 1.28
N CYS A 16 3.27 8.41 1.33
CA CYS A 16 4.51 7.67 1.55
C CYS A 16 4.83 6.70 0.40
N TRP A 17 3.83 6.27 -0.37
CA TRP A 17 3.98 5.21 -1.35
C TRP A 17 4.95 5.55 -2.49
N CYS A 18 6.00 4.75 -2.59
CA CYS A 18 7.04 4.82 -3.62
C CYS A 18 7.64 3.42 -3.86
N GLU A 19 8.59 3.31 -4.79
CA GLU A 19 9.21 2.01 -5.14
C GLU A 19 9.91 1.36 -3.93
N GLN A 20 10.61 2.15 -3.12
CA GLN A 20 11.31 1.68 -1.93
C GLN A 20 10.33 1.19 -0.85
N GLU A 21 9.20 1.87 -0.70
CA GLU A 21 8.14 1.46 0.22
C GLU A 21 7.42 0.20 -0.28
N CYS A 22 7.27 0.03 -1.60
CA CYS A 22 6.78 -1.20 -2.19
C CYS A 22 7.70 -2.39 -1.91
N GLU A 23 9.02 -2.21 -2.07
CA GLU A 23 10.01 -3.22 -1.68
C GLU A 23 9.90 -3.57 -0.19
N THR A 24 9.81 -2.56 0.67
CA THR A 24 9.72 -2.76 2.12
C THR A 24 8.44 -3.49 2.53
N ALA A 25 7.28 -3.04 2.04
CA ALA A 25 5.98 -3.65 2.33
C ALA A 25 5.91 -5.11 1.87
N PHE A 26 6.50 -5.40 0.71
CA PHE A 26 6.38 -6.71 0.05
C PHE A 26 7.67 -7.54 0.04
N THR A 27 8.63 -7.23 0.91
CA THR A 27 9.90 -8.00 1.03
C THR A 27 9.64 -9.48 1.27
N ARG A 28 8.55 -9.82 1.98
CA ARG A 28 8.15 -11.21 2.31
C ARG A 28 7.08 -11.78 1.37
N SER A 29 6.74 -11.07 0.28
CA SER A 29 5.71 -11.53 -0.65
C SER A 29 6.20 -12.70 -1.50
N GLY A 30 5.35 -13.72 -1.66
CA GLY A 30 5.68 -14.91 -2.47
C GLY A 30 5.82 -14.65 -3.97
N CYS A 31 5.19 -13.59 -4.52
CA CYS A 31 5.28 -13.23 -5.94
C CYS A 31 6.38 -12.21 -6.25
N GLY A 32 7.05 -11.69 -5.22
CA GLY A 32 8.14 -10.71 -5.32
C GLY A 32 7.65 -9.27 -5.48
N TRP A 33 8.26 -8.35 -4.72
CA TRP A 33 7.85 -6.93 -4.68
C TRP A 33 7.92 -6.23 -6.04
N ARG A 34 8.87 -6.59 -6.91
CA ARG A 34 9.00 -6.00 -8.26
C ARG A 34 7.78 -6.26 -9.13
N HIS A 35 7.18 -7.45 -9.00
CA HIS A 35 5.95 -7.77 -9.73
C HIS A 35 4.81 -6.84 -9.32
N LEU A 36 4.68 -6.61 -8.00
CA LEU A 36 3.67 -5.75 -7.43
C LEU A 36 3.90 -4.26 -7.76
N TRP A 37 5.15 -3.81 -7.76
CA TRP A 37 5.49 -2.45 -8.20
C TRP A 37 5.11 -2.21 -9.66
N ASN A 38 5.44 -3.15 -10.56
CA ASN A 38 5.04 -3.05 -11.96
C ASN A 38 3.52 -2.99 -12.14
N LYS A 39 2.76 -3.74 -11.32
CA LYS A 39 1.29 -3.65 -11.30
C LYS A 39 0.81 -2.29 -10.84
N TRP A 40 1.38 -1.75 -9.76
CA TRP A 40 1.09 -0.40 -9.29
C TRP A 40 1.33 0.65 -10.40
N CYS A 41 2.48 0.62 -11.08
CA CYS A 41 2.77 1.55 -12.17
C CYS A 41 1.71 1.48 -13.29
N GLN A 42 1.23 0.27 -13.62
CA GLN A 42 0.15 0.10 -14.59
C GLN A 42 -1.16 0.76 -14.12
N TYR A 43 -1.58 0.54 -12.87
CA TYR A 43 -2.80 1.16 -12.34
C TYR A 43 -2.66 2.68 -12.21
N SER A 44 -1.53 3.16 -11.68
CA SER A 44 -1.24 4.59 -11.54
C SER A 44 -1.27 5.31 -12.89
N SER A 45 -0.69 4.71 -13.93
CA SER A 45 -0.69 5.28 -15.28
C SER A 45 -2.09 5.35 -15.92
N LYS A 46 -2.98 4.39 -15.60
CA LYS A 46 -4.34 4.33 -16.13
C LYS A 46 -5.28 5.37 -15.51
N HIS A 47 -5.06 5.73 -14.25
CA HIS A 47 -6.09 6.40 -13.45
C HIS A 47 -5.99 7.92 -13.31
N GLN A 48 -4.98 8.59 -13.90
CA GLN A 48 -4.80 10.05 -13.88
C GLN A 48 -5.14 10.75 -12.52
N GLY A 49 -4.96 10.06 -11.39
CA GLY A 49 -5.12 10.63 -10.04
C GLY A 49 -6.11 9.96 -9.08
N PHE A 50 -7.11 9.18 -9.52
CA PHE A 50 -8.15 8.64 -8.60
C PHE A 50 -8.44 7.15 -8.83
N GLY A 51 -8.56 6.37 -7.76
CA GLY A 51 -8.92 4.94 -7.84
C GLY A 51 -7.75 3.97 -8.00
N ALA A 52 -6.52 4.47 -8.26
CA ALA A 52 -5.35 3.60 -8.45
C ALA A 52 -5.01 2.80 -7.19
N ALA A 53 -5.13 3.40 -6.00
CA ALA A 53 -4.86 2.74 -4.72
C ALA A 53 -5.89 1.66 -4.43
N GLU A 54 -7.16 1.96 -4.67
CA GLU A 54 -8.29 1.07 -4.49
C GLU A 54 -8.22 -0.13 -5.46
N GLU A 55 -7.97 0.11 -6.75
CA GLU A 55 -7.85 -0.96 -7.73
C GLU A 55 -6.61 -1.82 -7.50
N PHE A 56 -5.47 -1.20 -7.14
CA PHE A 56 -4.28 -1.95 -6.76
C PHE A 56 -4.58 -2.87 -5.58
N PHE A 57 -5.15 -2.34 -4.49
CA PHE A 57 -5.49 -3.10 -3.30
C PHE A 57 -6.47 -4.23 -3.59
N ALA A 58 -7.54 -3.97 -4.36
CA ALA A 58 -8.55 -4.97 -4.71
C ALA A 58 -8.00 -6.13 -5.54
N ASN A 59 -6.89 -5.93 -6.26
CA ASN A 59 -6.24 -6.96 -7.08
C ASN A 59 -5.07 -7.68 -6.37
N LEU A 60 -4.75 -7.31 -5.13
CA LEU A 60 -3.79 -8.05 -4.30
C LEU A 60 -4.43 -9.31 -3.73
N SER A 61 -3.62 -10.35 -3.50
CA SER A 61 -4.02 -11.48 -2.66
C SER A 61 -4.20 -11.03 -1.21
N GLU A 62 -5.00 -11.78 -0.42
CA GLU A 62 -5.25 -11.46 0.99
C GLU A 62 -3.95 -11.28 1.79
N ASP A 63 -2.95 -12.16 1.61
CA ASP A 63 -1.64 -12.02 2.26
C ASP A 63 -0.93 -10.70 1.92
N ASN A 64 -1.04 -10.24 0.67
CA ASN A 64 -0.42 -9.00 0.24
C ASN A 64 -1.22 -7.78 0.70
N GLN A 65 -2.55 -7.87 0.76
CA GLN A 65 -3.38 -6.83 1.38
C GLN A 65 -2.98 -6.64 2.84
N ASP A 66 -2.81 -7.74 3.58
CA ASP A 66 -2.36 -7.74 4.97
C ASP A 66 -0.97 -7.12 5.15
N LEU A 67 -0.01 -7.46 4.30
CA LEU A 67 1.33 -6.87 4.32
C LEU A 67 1.28 -5.35 4.13
N LEU A 68 0.48 -4.90 3.15
CA LEU A 68 0.36 -3.48 2.84
C LEU A 68 -0.31 -2.70 3.97
N VAL A 69 -1.38 -3.24 4.56
CA VAL A 69 -2.07 -2.62 5.70
C VAL A 69 -1.18 -2.60 6.95
N LYS A 70 -0.43 -3.68 7.24
CA LYS A 70 0.54 -3.71 8.35
C LYS A 70 1.58 -2.61 8.19
N ARG A 71 2.15 -2.46 7.00
CA ARG A 71 3.12 -1.40 6.71
C ARG A 71 2.51 0.00 6.86
N ALA A 72 1.28 0.18 6.38
CA ALA A 72 0.56 1.44 6.54
C ALA A 72 0.31 1.79 8.02
N LEU A 73 -0.05 0.80 8.85
CA LEU A 73 -0.25 0.98 10.29
C LEU A 73 1.05 1.32 11.03
N GLU A 74 2.18 0.72 10.65
CA GLU A 74 3.50 1.04 11.23
C GLU A 74 3.89 2.51 11.01
N LEU A 75 3.56 3.06 9.85
CA LEU A 75 3.88 4.44 9.50
C LEU A 75 2.82 5.43 9.99
N TYR A 76 1.57 4.99 10.08
CA TYR A 76 0.47 5.78 10.63
C TYR A 76 0.42 5.69 12.16
N ASP A 77 1.54 5.97 12.82
CA ASP A 77 1.54 6.13 14.27
C ASP A 77 1.19 7.58 14.64
N ARG A 78 -0.10 7.84 14.86
CA ARG A 78 -0.62 9.12 15.39
C ARG A 78 -0.09 9.48 16.79
N ARG A 79 0.76 8.64 17.42
CA ARG A 79 1.36 8.89 18.74
C ARG A 79 2.75 9.53 18.70
N LYS A 80 3.38 9.66 17.53
CA LYS A 80 4.64 10.44 17.41
C LYS A 80 4.46 11.96 17.51
N THR A 81 3.23 12.43 17.73
CA THR A 81 2.88 13.86 17.84
C THR A 81 2.39 14.27 19.22
N ARG A 82 2.85 13.62 20.31
CA ARG A 82 2.57 14.10 21.67
C ARG A 82 3.84 14.38 22.45
#